data_AF-A0A7V2SYP5-F1
#
_entry.id   AF-A0A7V2SYP5-F1
#
_cell.length_a   1.000
_cell.length_b   1.000
_cell.length_c   1.000
_cell.angle_alpha   90.00
_cell.angle_beta   90.00
_cell.angle_gamma   90.00
#
_symmetry.space_group_name_H-M   'P 1'
#
loop_
_entity.id
_entity.type
_entity.pdbx_description
1 polymer ?
#
loop_
_entity_poly.entity_id
_entity_poly.type
_entity_poly.pdbx_seq_one_letter_code
_entity_poly.pdbx_strand_id
1 'polypeptide(L)'
;MHTLICHPSTPSSLQIKISSNATYLANGKLQLNYVLQGDLEGIQLPQQCKPEQKDDLWQHTCFEAFVGFSGETHYHEYNISPSGCWAIYAFKDYRQQKQYKPPHEPTIQ
;
A
#
# COMPACT_ATOMS: atom_id res chain seq x y z
N MET A 1 -5.29 13.03 9.16
CA MET A 1 -4.67 12.43 7.96
C MET A 1 -3.55 13.34 7.47
N HIS A 2 -2.48 12.76 6.96
CA HIS A 2 -1.31 13.47 6.42
C HIS A 2 -1.37 13.45 4.89
N THR A 3 -1.07 14.57 4.25
CA THR A 3 -0.97 14.64 2.78
C THR A 3 0.37 14.07 2.34
N LEU A 4 0.34 13.14 1.38
CA LEU A 4 1.54 12.58 0.78
C LEU A 4 2.13 13.56 -0.23
N ILE A 5 3.45 13.55 -0.35
CA ILE A 5 4.21 14.41 -1.26
C ILE A 5 4.72 13.55 -2.40
N CYS A 6 4.59 14.02 -3.65
CA CYS A 6 5.18 13.33 -4.79
C CYS A 6 6.69 13.23 -4.64
N HIS A 7 7.26 12.09 -5.04
CA HIS A 7 8.70 11.94 -5.05
C HIS A 7 9.33 12.97 -6.00
N PRO A 8 10.40 13.68 -5.61
CA PRO A 8 10.95 14.79 -6.39
C PRO A 8 11.47 14.38 -7.77
N SER A 9 11.89 13.12 -7.95
CA SER A 9 12.35 12.62 -9.25
C SER A 9 11.23 12.16 -10.19
N THR A 10 10.00 12.05 -9.71
CA THR A 10 8.84 11.57 -10.47
C THR A 10 7.61 12.40 -10.11
N PRO A 11 7.60 13.71 -10.46
CA PRO A 11 6.45 14.56 -10.19
C PRO A 11 5.22 14.08 -10.96
N SER A 12 4.05 14.16 -10.34
CA SER A 12 2.77 13.90 -11.01
C SER A 12 2.35 15.10 -11.86
N SER A 13 1.93 14.86 -13.10
CA SER A 13 1.24 15.86 -13.93
C SER A 13 -0.26 15.94 -13.64
N LEU A 14 -0.82 14.94 -12.95
CA LEU A 14 -2.22 14.90 -12.57
C LEU A 14 -2.47 15.82 -11.38
N GLN A 15 -3.60 16.53 -11.41
CA GLN A 15 -4.08 17.39 -10.32
C GLN A 15 -4.78 16.52 -9.27
N ILE A 16 -3.99 15.70 -8.57
CA ILE A 16 -4.46 14.78 -7.54
C ILE A 16 -3.80 15.05 -6.20
N LYS A 17 -4.52 14.70 -5.14
CA LYS A 17 -4.04 14.72 -3.76
C LYS A 17 -4.30 13.37 -3.12
N ILE A 18 -3.26 12.84 -2.47
CA ILE A 18 -3.36 11.63 -1.66
C ILE A 18 -3.14 12.01 -0.21
N SER A 19 -4.03 11.59 0.67
CA SER A 19 -3.87 11.70 2.12
C SER A 19 -3.97 10.33 2.76
N SER A 20 -3.23 10.10 3.83
CA SER A 20 -3.27 8.82 4.55
C SER A 20 -3.21 8.98 6.07
N ASN A 21 -3.62 7.93 6.78
CA ASN A 21 -3.27 7.72 8.18
C ASN A 21 -3.09 6.24 8.46
N ALA A 22 -2.32 5.97 9.51
CA ALA A 22 -2.16 4.66 10.10
C ALA A 22 -2.69 4.71 11.54
N THR A 23 -3.40 3.68 11.97
CA THR A 23 -3.95 3.60 13.33
C THR A 23 -3.92 2.17 13.83
N TYR A 24 -3.35 1.95 15.01
CA TYR A 24 -3.49 0.67 15.72
C TYR A 24 -4.85 0.61 16.39
N LEU A 25 -5.63 -0.41 16.04
CA LEU A 25 -6.93 -0.68 16.64
C LEU A 25 -6.78 -1.47 17.93
N ALA A 26 -7.78 -1.39 18.81
CA ALA A 26 -7.80 -2.11 20.10
C ALA A 26 -7.69 -3.64 19.94
N ASN A 27 -8.04 -4.19 18.77
CA ASN A 27 -7.92 -5.61 18.45
C ASN A 27 -6.53 -6.01 17.91
N GLY A 28 -5.55 -5.10 17.94
CA GLY A 28 -4.19 -5.35 17.48
C GLY A 28 -3.99 -5.23 15.96
N LYS A 29 -5.02 -4.88 15.19
CA LYS A 29 -4.89 -4.65 13.75
C LYS A 29 -4.33 -3.26 13.46
N LEU A 30 -3.48 -3.17 12.44
CA LEU A 30 -3.11 -1.91 11.82
C LEU A 30 -4.15 -1.55 10.76
N GLN A 31 -4.83 -0.42 10.92
CA GLN A 31 -5.68 0.17 9.89
C GLN A 31 -4.89 1.21 9.12
N LEU A 32 -4.91 1.08 7.79
CA LEU A 32 -4.36 2.05 6.85
C LEU A 32 -5.53 2.64 6.07
N ASN A 33 -5.67 3.97 6.07
CA ASN A 33 -6.64 4.63 5.20
C ASN A 33 -5.90 5.49 4.19
N TYR A 34 -6.35 5.43 2.95
CA TYR A 34 -5.91 6.28 1.85
C TYR A 34 -7.13 7.01 1.30
N VAL A 35 -6.97 8.30 1.07
CA VAL A 35 -7.97 9.13 0.40
C VAL A 35 -7.31 9.79 -0.79
N LEU A 36 -7.78 9.42 -1.98
CA LEU A 36 -7.37 9.96 -3.27
C LEU A 36 -8.48 10.87 -3.79
N GLN A 37 -8.12 12.11 -4.13
CA GLN A 37 -9.04 13.15 -4.58
C GLN A 37 -8.43 13.94 -5.73
N GLY A 38 -9.28 14.59 -6.54
CA GLY A 38 -8.85 15.43 -7.67
C GLY A 38 -9.32 14.87 -9.00
N ASP A 39 -8.53 15.10 -10.04
CA ASP A 39 -8.80 14.55 -11.38
C ASP A 39 -8.45 13.06 -11.45
N LEU A 40 -9.46 12.21 -11.24
CA LEU A 40 -9.31 10.76 -11.23
C LEU A 40 -9.42 10.13 -12.63
N GLU A 41 -9.95 10.86 -13.62
CA GLU A 41 -10.11 10.33 -14.99
C GLU A 41 -8.76 10.08 -15.65
N GLY A 42 -7.73 10.83 -15.27
CA GLY A 42 -6.35 10.62 -15.72
C GLY A 42 -5.63 9.43 -15.09
N ILE A 43 -6.26 8.69 -14.15
CA ILE A 43 -5.63 7.54 -13.48
C ILE A 43 -6.03 6.24 -14.18
N GLN A 44 -5.03 5.47 -14.60
CA GLN A 44 -5.23 4.14 -15.18
C GLN A 44 -5.50 3.11 -14.08
N LEU A 45 -6.76 2.95 -13.70
CA LEU A 45 -7.16 1.95 -12.72
C LEU A 45 -7.12 0.53 -13.30
N PRO A 46 -6.63 -0.47 -12.53
CA PRO A 46 -6.68 -1.87 -12.94
C PRO A 46 -8.12 -2.40 -12.96
N GLN A 47 -8.34 -3.48 -13.72
CA GLN A 47 -9.61 -4.19 -13.73
C GLN A 47 -9.95 -4.72 -12.33
N GLN A 48 -11.20 -4.57 -11.90
CA GLN A 48 -11.70 -5.10 -10.65
C GLN A 48 -11.57 -6.63 -10.60
N CYS A 49 -11.09 -7.14 -9.46
CA CYS A 49 -10.93 -8.55 -9.15
C CYS A 49 -11.71 -8.89 -7.87
N LYS A 50 -11.92 -10.18 -7.60
CA LYS A 50 -12.25 -10.58 -6.22
C LYS A 50 -11.01 -10.33 -5.36
N PRO A 51 -11.13 -9.98 -4.07
CA PRO A 51 -9.97 -9.87 -3.21
C PRO A 51 -9.12 -11.14 -3.26
N GLU A 52 -7.90 -11.02 -3.78
CA GLU A 52 -6.98 -12.14 -3.98
C GLU A 52 -5.54 -11.67 -3.79
N GLN A 53 -4.69 -12.59 -3.35
CA GLN A 53 -3.26 -12.34 -3.25
C GLN A 53 -2.63 -12.42 -4.65
N LYS A 54 -1.93 -11.36 -5.08
CA LYS A 54 -1.24 -11.31 -6.38
C LYS A 54 0.02 -10.47 -6.30
N ASP A 55 1.11 -10.98 -6.84
CA ASP A 55 2.37 -10.24 -6.90
C ASP A 55 2.35 -9.14 -7.98
N ASP A 56 3.41 -8.33 -8.03
CA ASP A 56 3.63 -7.32 -9.08
C ASP A 56 2.58 -6.21 -9.20
N LEU A 57 1.83 -5.95 -8.12
CA LEU A 57 0.82 -4.87 -8.10
C LEU A 57 1.41 -3.48 -8.37
N TRP A 58 2.69 -3.27 -8.04
CA TRP A 58 3.45 -2.03 -8.26
C TRP A 58 3.61 -1.67 -9.75
N GLN A 59 3.38 -2.62 -10.67
CA GLN A 59 3.36 -2.37 -12.10
C GLN A 59 2.07 -1.65 -12.56
N HIS A 60 1.09 -1.52 -11.68
CA HIS A 60 -0.19 -0.85 -11.90
C HIS A 60 -0.49 0.14 -10.75
N THR A 61 -1.66 0.78 -10.79
CA THR A 61 -2.09 1.63 -9.67
C THR A 61 -2.36 0.79 -8.42
N CYS A 62 -1.59 1.07 -7.37
CA CYS A 62 -1.78 0.55 -6.02
C CYS A 62 -1.35 1.59 -4.97
N PHE A 63 -1.73 1.35 -3.72
CA PHE A 63 -1.21 2.04 -2.54
C PHE A 63 -0.25 1.13 -1.79
N GLU A 64 0.85 1.70 -1.32
CA GLU A 64 1.88 0.96 -0.60
C GLU A 64 2.07 1.50 0.82
N ALA A 65 2.33 0.61 1.77
CA ALA A 65 2.81 0.94 3.11
C ALA A 65 4.01 0.07 3.48
N PHE A 66 5.03 0.72 4.03
CA PHE A 66 6.23 0.08 4.57
C PHE A 66 6.23 0.24 6.08
N VAL A 67 6.12 -0.87 6.80
CA VAL A 67 5.98 -0.89 8.27
C VAL A 67 7.19 -1.58 8.87
N GLY A 68 8.09 -0.77 9.44
CA GLY A 68 9.25 -1.24 10.18
C GLY A 68 8.99 -1.36 11.67
N PHE A 69 9.91 -2.04 12.35
CA PHE A 69 9.91 -2.22 13.80
C PHE A 69 11.04 -1.37 14.41
N SER A 70 10.75 -0.74 15.54
CA SER A 70 11.69 0.21 16.16
C SER A 70 13.01 -0.47 16.53
N GLY A 71 14.12 0.04 15.99
CA GLY A 71 15.46 -0.51 16.23
C GLY A 71 15.83 -1.72 15.38
N GLU A 72 14.98 -2.13 14.44
CA GLU A 72 15.19 -3.30 13.60
C GLU A 72 15.25 -2.92 12.11
N THR A 73 15.94 -3.73 11.30
CA THR A 73 16.06 -3.53 9.85
C THR A 73 14.95 -4.21 9.07
N HIS A 74 14.25 -5.15 9.69
CA HIS A 74 13.21 -5.92 9.03
C HIS A 74 11.91 -5.11 8.98
N TYR A 75 11.13 -5.32 7.92
CA TYR A 75 9.88 -4.62 7.69
C TYR A 75 8.91 -5.46 6.88
N HIS A 76 7.64 -5.07 6.93
CA HIS A 76 6.62 -5.57 6.03
C HIS A 76 6.24 -4.51 5.01
N GLU A 77 5.99 -4.95 3.78
CA GLU A 77 5.47 -4.14 2.69
C GLU A 77 4.05 -4.62 2.39
N TYR A 78 3.11 -3.68 2.31
CA TYR A 78 1.70 -3.93 2.02
C TYR A 78 1.33 -3.19 0.75
N ASN A 79 0.97 -3.95 -0.30
CA ASN A 79 0.58 -3.39 -1.59
C ASN A 79 -0.90 -3.69 -1.81
N ILE A 80 -1.73 -2.65 -1.91
CA ILE A 80 -3.19 -2.75 -2.01
C ILE A 80 -3.64 -2.07 -3.29
N SER A 81 -4.19 -2.84 -4.22
CA SER A 81 -4.70 -2.30 -5.48
C SER A 81 -6.17 -1.90 -5.35
N PRO A 82 -6.62 -0.80 -6.00
CA PRO A 82 -8.04 -0.49 -6.15
C PRO A 82 -8.85 -1.57 -6.86
N SER A 83 -8.20 -2.57 -7.49
CA SER A 83 -8.87 -3.75 -8.04
C SER A 83 -9.44 -4.69 -6.96
N GLY A 84 -8.97 -4.60 -5.72
CA GLY A 84 -9.23 -5.56 -4.64
C GLY A 84 -8.08 -6.54 -4.42
N CYS A 85 -7.15 -6.65 -5.37
CA CYS A 85 -5.99 -7.53 -5.28
C CYS A 85 -4.94 -6.94 -4.31
N TRP A 86 -4.22 -7.80 -3.60
CA TRP A 86 -3.28 -7.39 -2.55
C TRP A 86 -2.01 -8.25 -2.52
N ALA A 87 -0.94 -7.72 -1.95
CA ALA A 87 0.27 -8.48 -1.63
C ALA A 87 0.85 -7.99 -0.29
N ILE A 88 1.41 -8.93 0.47
CA ILE A 88 2.15 -8.61 1.69
C ILE A 88 3.47 -9.35 1.64
N TYR A 89 4.57 -8.60 1.67
CA TYR A 89 5.91 -9.13 1.67
C TYR A 89 6.59 -8.88 3.02
N ALA A 90 7.54 -9.74 3.36
CA ALA A 90 8.41 -9.52 4.49
C ALA A 90 9.87 -9.45 4.03
N PHE A 91 10.60 -8.51 4.63
CA PHE A 91 12.00 -8.25 4.34
C PHE A 91 12.81 -8.37 5.61
N LYS A 92 14.00 -8.98 5.55
CA LYS A 92 14.94 -9.02 6.70
C LYS A 92 15.77 -7.73 6.82
N ASP A 93 15.90 -7.01 5.72
CA ASP A 93 16.64 -5.75 5.58
C ASP A 93 16.22 -5.08 4.26
N TYR A 94 16.74 -3.90 3.95
CA TYR A 94 16.47 -3.14 2.72
C TYR A 94 16.52 -4.03 1.47
N ARG A 95 15.36 -4.24 0.84
CA ARG A 95 15.17 -5.07 -0.37
C ARG A 95 15.67 -6.52 -0.27
N GLN A 96 15.89 -7.02 0.95
CA GLN A 96 16.23 -8.42 1.19
C GLN A 96 14.98 -9.19 1.61
N GLN A 97 14.20 -9.64 0.62
CA GLN A 97 12.96 -10.37 0.87
C GLN A 97 13.22 -11.73 1.52
N LYS A 98 12.29 -12.18 2.38
CA LYS A 98 12.26 -13.53 2.94
C LYS A 98 10.95 -14.23 2.57
N GLN A 99 10.97 -15.56 2.55
CA GLN A 99 9.73 -16.33 2.41
C GLN A 99 8.81 -16.00 3.58
N TYR A 100 7.58 -15.61 3.25
CA TYR A 100 6.58 -15.21 4.23
C TYR A 100 5.20 -15.53 3.69
N LYS A 101 4.37 -16.12 4.55
CA LYS A 101 2.94 -16.33 4.27
C LYS A 101 2.17 -15.51 5.31
N PRO A 102 1.42 -14.49 4.89
CA PRO A 102 0.60 -13.71 5.80
C PRO A 102 -0.40 -14.62 6.54
N PRO A 103 -0.56 -14.47 7.86
CA PRO A 103 -1.47 -15.32 8.63
C PRO A 103 -2.93 -14.99 8.37
N HIS A 104 -3.21 -13.78 7.91
CA HIS A 104 -4.56 -13.27 7.63
C HIS A 104 -4.55 -12.45 6.36
N GLU A 105 -5.66 -12.55 5.62
CA GLU A 105 -5.95 -11.66 4.50
C GLU A 105 -6.33 -10.26 5.04
N PRO A 106 -5.94 -9.18 4.37
CA PRO A 106 -6.37 -7.85 4.73
C PRO A 106 -7.88 -7.69 4.46
N THR A 107 -8.54 -6.88 5.29
CA THR A 107 -9.88 -6.39 4.97
C THR A 107 -9.73 -5.12 4.13
N ILE A 108 -10.22 -5.15 2.90
CA ILE A 108 -10.19 -4.03 1.96
C ILE A 108 -11.62 -3.49 1.83
N GLN A 109 -11.78 -2.18 1.97
CA GLN A 109 -13.07 -1.47 1.92
C GLN A 109 -13.03 -0.41 0.84
#